data_AF-A0A938KH82-F1
#
_entry.id   AF-A0A938KH82-F1
#
_cell.length_a   1.000
_cell.length_b   1.000
_cell.length_c   1.000
_cell.angle_alpha   90.00
_cell.angle_beta   90.00
_cell.angle_gamma   90.00
#
_symmetry.space_group_name_H-M   'P 1'
#
loop_
_entity.id
_entity.type
_entity.pdbx_description
1 polymer ?
#
loop_
_entity_poly.entity_id
_entity_poly.type
_entity_poly.pdbx_seq_one_letter_code
_entity_poly.pdbx_strand_id
1 'polypeptide(L)'
;MSAAILLNSLGWLPVAATLAIAAAAFLFWSYKTSRIRGKWRWICVALKGLSIIALALCLLEPLWVTQRSRSGANFFLLLADNSRSLEIQDQGSSESRAQSLKRTLNEDGIEWQAQLAKDFQLRRYLFDSRLTRVETFSKLDFEGRSSGLHSALTGIKERFNGQPLAGVLLFSDGNATDLPGP
;
A
#
# COMPACT_ATOMS: atom_id res chain seq x y z
N MET A 1 1.39 -6.40 -12.51
CA MET A 1 2.51 -6.91 -11.68
C MET A 1 3.78 -6.30 -12.23
N SER A 2 4.31 -5.25 -11.60
CA SER A 2 5.53 -4.61 -12.06
C SER A 2 6.71 -5.38 -11.47
N ALA A 3 7.43 -6.11 -12.30
CA ALA A 3 8.72 -6.70 -11.94
C ALA A 3 9.81 -5.70 -12.32
N ALA A 4 10.70 -5.38 -11.38
CA ALA A 4 11.87 -4.54 -11.64
C ALA A 4 13.12 -5.31 -11.22
N ILE A 5 14.12 -5.32 -12.11
CA ILE A 5 15.45 -5.81 -11.76
C ILE A 5 16.20 -4.63 -11.16
N LEU A 6 16.52 -4.72 -9.87
CA LEU A 6 17.35 -3.73 -9.19
C LEU A 6 18.75 -4.29 -9.02
N LEU A 7 19.74 -3.52 -9.48
CA LEU A 7 21.14 -3.77 -9.21
C LEU A 7 21.48 -3.03 -7.90
N ASN A 8 21.55 -3.78 -6.80
CA ASN A 8 21.78 -3.25 -5.45
C ASN A 8 23.10 -2.46 -5.36
N SER A 9 24.11 -2.87 -6.13
CA SER A 9 25.49 -2.44 -6.03
C SER A 9 25.98 -1.72 -7.30
N LEU A 10 25.28 -0.67 -7.74
CA LEU A 10 25.67 0.14 -8.92
C LEU A 10 27.13 0.64 -8.84
N GLY A 11 27.64 0.92 -7.63
CA GLY A 11 29.04 1.33 -7.41
C GLY A 11 30.09 0.25 -7.68
N TRP A 12 29.70 -1.03 -7.72
CA TRP A 12 30.59 -2.15 -8.01
C TRP A 12 30.65 -2.52 -9.49
N LEU A 13 29.77 -1.96 -10.34
CA LEU A 13 29.80 -2.12 -11.79
C LEU A 13 31.19 -1.87 -12.42
N PRO A 14 31.90 -0.77 -12.12
CA PRO A 14 33.22 -0.55 -12.70
C PRO A 14 34.22 -1.62 -12.25
N VAL A 15 34.18 -2.04 -10.98
CA VAL A 15 35.07 -3.09 -10.44
C VAL A 15 34.79 -4.44 -11.11
N ALA A 16 33.51 -4.82 -11.19
CA ALA A 16 33.05 -6.04 -11.86
C ALA A 16 33.46 -6.04 -13.34
N ALA A 17 33.27 -4.93 -14.04
CA ALA A 17 33.64 -4.77 -15.44
C ALA A 17 35.17 -4.89 -15.62
N THR A 18 35.97 -4.21 -14.80
CA THR A 18 37.44 -4.32 -14.87
C THR A 18 37.94 -5.74 -14.62
N LEU A 19 37.39 -6.45 -13.62
CA LEU A 19 37.77 -7.84 -13.34
C LEU A 19 37.38 -8.77 -14.48
N ALA A 20 36.18 -8.60 -15.05
CA ALA A 20 35.73 -9.40 -16.18
C ALA A 20 36.60 -9.18 -17.44
N ILE A 21 36.94 -7.93 -17.75
CA ILE A 21 37.82 -7.58 -18.88
C ILE A 21 39.23 -8.15 -18.68
N ALA A 22 39.81 -7.99 -17.48
CA ALA A 22 41.13 -8.51 -17.15
C ALA A 22 41.17 -10.05 -17.26
N ALA A 23 40.14 -10.73 -16.74
CA ALA A 23 40.03 -12.18 -16.83
C ALA A 23 39.86 -12.65 -18.28
N ALA A 24 39.04 -11.96 -19.09
CA ALA A 24 38.87 -12.27 -20.51
C ALA A 24 40.17 -12.08 -21.31
N ALA A 25 40.90 -10.98 -21.08
CA ALA A 25 42.19 -10.72 -21.71
C ALA A 25 43.23 -11.77 -21.30
N PHE A 26 43.27 -12.17 -20.03
CA PHE A 26 44.15 -13.24 -19.54
C PHE A 26 43.81 -14.59 -20.17
N LEU A 27 42.52 -14.94 -20.29
CA LEU A 27 42.10 -16.15 -20.99
C LEU A 27 42.51 -16.13 -22.46
N PHE A 28 42.29 -15.01 -23.15
CA PHE A 28 42.66 -14.87 -24.56
C PHE A 28 44.18 -15.03 -24.75
N TRP A 29 44.98 -14.37 -23.91
CA TRP A 29 46.44 -14.46 -23.97
C TRP A 29 46.95 -15.87 -23.61
N SER A 30 46.42 -16.47 -22.54
CA SER A 30 46.78 -17.82 -22.11
C SER A 30 46.46 -18.87 -23.18
N TYR A 31 45.31 -18.80 -23.83
CA TYR A 31 44.94 -19.75 -24.89
C TYR A 31 45.53 -19.45 -26.26
N LYS A 32 45.98 -18.22 -26.53
CA LYS A 32 46.78 -17.89 -27.72
C LYS A 32 48.17 -18.54 -27.65
N THR A 33 48.74 -18.62 -26.44
CA THR A 33 50.06 -19.23 -26.20
C THR A 33 50.00 -20.73 -25.89
N SER A 34 48.81 -21.28 -25.63
CA SER A 34 48.60 -22.69 -25.28
C SER A 34 48.72 -23.63 -26.49
N ARG A 35 49.44 -24.75 -26.34
CA ARG A 35 49.56 -25.83 -27.35
C ARG A 35 48.31 -26.73 -27.47
N ILE A 36 47.22 -26.42 -26.76
CA ILE A 36 45.98 -27.20 -26.78
C ILE A 36 45.30 -27.02 -28.14
N ARG A 37 45.21 -28.10 -28.92
CA ARG A 37 44.63 -28.11 -30.28
C ARG A 37 43.23 -28.72 -30.29
N GLY A 38 42.35 -28.17 -31.13
CA GLY A 38 41.02 -28.74 -31.41
C GLY A 38 39.91 -28.34 -30.43
N LYS A 39 38.84 -29.15 -30.37
CA LYS A 39 37.57 -28.88 -29.67
C LYS A 39 37.75 -28.67 -28.15
N TRP A 40 38.75 -29.32 -27.54
CA TRP A 40 39.05 -29.19 -26.11
C TRP A 40 39.45 -27.76 -25.69
N ARG A 41 40.10 -27.00 -26.58
CA ARG A 41 40.43 -25.59 -26.32
C ARG A 41 39.16 -24.77 -26.08
N TRP A 42 38.15 -24.97 -26.92
CA TRP A 42 36.89 -24.25 -26.84
C TRP A 42 36.06 -24.66 -25.62
N ILE A 43 36.08 -25.93 -25.24
CA ILE A 43 35.42 -26.42 -24.02
C ILE A 43 36.03 -25.75 -22.77
N CYS A 44 37.35 -25.69 -22.66
CA CYS A 44 38.00 -25.10 -21.50
C CYS A 44 37.86 -23.56 -21.46
N VAL A 45 37.78 -22.89 -22.62
CA VAL A 45 37.43 -21.46 -22.71
C VAL A 45 35.99 -21.23 -22.26
N ALA A 46 35.04 -22.06 -22.71
CA ALA A 46 33.64 -21.94 -22.33
C ALA A 46 33.44 -22.14 -20.81
N LEU A 47 34.07 -23.16 -20.22
CA LEU A 47 34.01 -23.41 -18.78
C LEU A 47 34.57 -22.24 -17.97
N LYS A 48 35.76 -21.73 -18.33
CA LYS A 48 36.35 -20.57 -17.63
C LYS A 48 35.53 -19.29 -17.82
N GLY A 49 34.99 -19.08 -19.02
CA GLY A 49 34.08 -17.97 -19.30
C GLY A 49 32.81 -18.04 -18.45
N LEU A 50 32.21 -19.23 -18.33
CA LEU A 50 31.05 -19.46 -17.47
C LEU A 50 31.35 -19.15 -16.00
N SER A 51 32.52 -19.56 -15.49
CA SER A 51 32.94 -19.22 -14.13
C SER A 51 33.09 -17.71 -13.91
N ILE A 52 33.66 -16.97 -14.87
CA ILE A 52 33.77 -15.50 -14.77
C ILE A 52 32.39 -14.85 -14.78
N ILE A 53 31.48 -15.30 -15.64
CA ILE A 53 30.11 -14.81 -15.69
C ILE A 53 29.40 -15.09 -14.36
N ALA A 54 29.54 -16.29 -13.81
CA ALA A 54 28.96 -16.64 -12.52
C ALA A 54 29.48 -15.74 -11.39
N LEU A 55 30.80 -15.49 -11.33
CA LEU A 55 31.41 -14.57 -10.37
C LEU A 55 30.89 -13.14 -10.54
N ALA A 56 30.75 -12.66 -11.78
CA ALA A 56 30.21 -11.34 -12.06
C ALA A 56 28.74 -11.22 -11.60
N LEU A 57 27.92 -12.25 -11.84
CA LEU A 57 26.55 -12.30 -11.33
C LEU A 57 26.50 -12.33 -9.81
N CYS A 58 27.39 -13.07 -9.14
CA CYS A 58 27.49 -13.04 -7.68
C CYS A 58 27.87 -11.65 -7.14
N LEU A 59 28.76 -10.93 -7.84
CA LEU A 59 29.20 -9.59 -7.43
C LEU A 59 28.13 -8.52 -7.68
N LEU A 60 27.36 -8.66 -8.76
CA LEU A 60 26.28 -7.73 -9.12
C LEU A 60 24.99 -7.96 -8.32
N GLU A 61 24.90 -9.09 -7.61
CA GLU A 61 23.78 -9.46 -6.74
C GLU A 61 22.42 -9.09 -7.35
N PRO A 62 22.03 -9.71 -8.49
CA PRO A 62 20.80 -9.35 -9.18
C PRO A 62 19.59 -9.69 -8.30
N LEU A 63 18.96 -8.67 -7.74
CA LEU A 63 17.79 -8.84 -6.90
C LEU A 63 16.53 -8.83 -7.76
N TRP A 64 15.81 -9.95 -7.72
CA TRP A 64 14.48 -10.06 -8.28
C TRP A 64 13.47 -9.54 -7.26
N VAL A 65 13.19 -8.23 -7.32
CA VAL A 65 12.24 -7.60 -6.40
C VAL A 65 10.85 -7.65 -7.01
N THR A 66 9.94 -8.33 -6.32
CA THR A 66 8.52 -8.35 -6.64
C THR A 66 7.75 -7.57 -5.58
N GLN A 67 7.04 -6.53 -6.01
CA GLN A 67 6.09 -5.85 -5.13
C GLN A 67 4.82 -6.70 -5.03
N ARG A 68 4.60 -7.30 -3.85
CA ARG A 68 3.31 -7.88 -3.48
C ARG A 68 2.52 -6.85 -2.68
N SER A 69 1.39 -6.40 -3.22
CA SER A 69 0.37 -5.73 -2.41
C SER A 69 -0.08 -6.74 -1.35
N ARG A 70 0.30 -6.52 -0.09
CA ARG A 70 -0.21 -7.33 1.01
C ARG A 70 -1.63 -6.85 1.29
N SER A 71 -2.60 -7.72 1.03
CA SER A 71 -3.97 -7.55 1.52
C SER A 71 -3.92 -7.34 3.06
N GLY A 72 -4.64 -6.33 3.55
CA GLY A 72 -4.61 -5.91 4.95
C GLY A 72 -3.44 -5.01 5.36
N ALA A 73 -2.57 -4.54 4.46
CA ALA A 73 -1.53 -3.58 4.80
C ALA A 73 -2.04 -2.13 4.93
N ASN A 74 -3.22 -1.84 4.36
CA ASN A 74 -3.75 -0.49 4.29
C ASN A 74 -4.99 -0.32 5.19
N PHE A 75 -5.11 0.84 5.81
CA PHE A 75 -6.29 1.23 6.57
C PHE A 75 -7.43 1.66 5.64
N PHE A 76 -8.65 1.28 5.98
CA PHE A 76 -9.86 1.84 5.38
C PHE A 76 -10.75 2.38 6.49
N LEU A 77 -11.22 3.61 6.35
CA LEU A 77 -11.92 4.31 7.42
C LEU A 77 -13.40 4.44 7.09
N LEU A 78 -14.26 4.15 8.06
CA LEU A 78 -15.70 4.41 7.99
C LEU A 78 -16.02 5.51 8.98
N LEU A 79 -16.54 6.64 8.49
CA LEU A 79 -16.91 7.79 9.31
C LEU A 79 -18.43 7.95 9.24
N ALA A 80 -19.10 7.90 10.38
CA ALA A 80 -20.54 8.15 10.47
C ALA A 80 -20.80 9.43 11.25
N ASP A 81 -21.63 10.30 10.67
CA ASP A 81 -22.12 11.51 11.30
C ASP A 81 -23.09 11.13 12.42
N ASN A 82 -22.83 11.63 13.62
CA ASN A 82 -23.61 11.39 14.84
C ASN A 82 -24.30 12.69 15.32
N SER A 83 -24.56 13.62 14.40
CA SER A 83 -25.25 14.86 14.70
C SER A 83 -26.77 14.70 14.73
N ARG A 84 -27.41 15.58 15.52
CA ARG A 84 -28.86 15.62 15.73
C ARG A 84 -29.65 16.00 14.47
N SER A 85 -29.01 16.60 13.45
CA SER A 85 -29.70 16.93 12.19
C SER A 85 -30.24 15.69 11.49
N LEU A 86 -29.62 14.53 11.71
CA LEU A 86 -30.07 13.26 11.15
C LEU A 86 -31.35 12.72 11.79
N GLU A 87 -31.72 13.19 12.98
CA GLU A 87 -32.99 12.80 13.61
C GLU A 87 -34.21 13.38 12.88
N ILE A 88 -34.00 14.38 12.02
CA ILE A 88 -35.06 14.99 11.23
C ILE A 88 -35.64 13.95 10.25
N GLN A 89 -36.96 13.80 10.31
CA GLN A 89 -37.72 13.00 9.37
C GLN A 89 -38.13 13.85 8.17
N ASP A 90 -37.74 13.40 6.98
CA ASP A 90 -38.09 14.08 5.72
C ASP A 90 -39.57 13.86 5.38
N GLN A 91 -40.18 14.86 4.72
CA GLN A 91 -41.57 14.77 4.28
C GLN A 91 -41.76 13.58 3.32
N GLY A 92 -42.68 12.68 3.66
CA GLY A 92 -42.95 11.48 2.88
C GLY A 92 -42.06 10.27 3.21
N SER A 93 -41.09 10.41 4.12
CA SER A 93 -40.32 9.27 4.64
C SER A 93 -41.02 8.63 5.84
N SER A 94 -41.03 7.30 5.93
CA SER A 94 -41.49 6.56 7.11
C SER A 94 -40.48 6.53 8.24
N GLU A 95 -39.20 6.82 7.95
CA GLU A 95 -38.08 6.73 8.89
C GLU A 95 -37.25 8.03 8.88
N SER A 96 -36.58 8.33 9.99
CA SER A 96 -35.59 9.42 10.04
C SER A 96 -34.28 9.02 9.35
N ARG A 97 -33.47 10.01 8.94
CA ARG A 97 -32.14 9.74 8.34
C ARG A 97 -31.25 8.95 9.30
N ALA A 98 -31.37 9.22 10.60
CA ALA A 98 -30.73 8.51 11.69
C ALA A 98 -31.09 7.02 11.73
N GLN A 99 -32.37 6.69 11.57
CA GLN A 99 -32.85 5.29 11.52
C GLN A 99 -32.32 4.57 10.28
N SER A 100 -32.40 5.21 9.11
CA SER A 100 -31.85 4.67 7.87
C SER A 100 -30.34 4.40 7.98
N LEU A 101 -29.58 5.35 8.54
CA LEU A 101 -28.15 5.21 8.76
C LEU A 101 -27.81 4.07 9.73
N LYS A 102 -28.55 3.95 10.84
CA LYS A 102 -28.38 2.84 11.80
C LYS A 102 -28.58 1.49 11.11
N ARG A 103 -29.62 1.36 10.29
CA ARG A 103 -29.90 0.14 9.53
C ARG A 103 -28.79 -0.17 8.54
N THR A 104 -28.35 0.81 7.73
CA THR A 104 -27.28 0.62 6.75
C THR A 104 -25.94 0.24 7.39
N LEU A 105 -25.65 0.71 8.60
CA LEU A 105 -24.36 0.46 9.27
C LEU A 105 -24.35 -0.73 10.22
N ASN A 106 -25.48 -1.05 10.86
CA ASN A 106 -25.56 -2.13 11.86
C ASN A 106 -26.33 -3.37 11.38
N GLU A 107 -27.32 -3.24 10.49
CA GLU A 107 -28.12 -4.38 10.01
C GLU A 107 -27.57 -4.84 8.65
N ASP A 108 -27.82 -4.06 7.61
CA ASP A 108 -27.31 -4.31 6.25
C ASP A 108 -25.78 -4.15 6.19
N GLY A 109 -25.23 -3.47 7.18
CA GLY A 109 -23.83 -3.11 7.35
C GLY A 109 -22.86 -4.28 7.51
N ILE A 110 -23.32 -5.37 8.11
CA ILE A 110 -22.44 -6.42 8.64
C ILE A 110 -21.71 -7.14 7.51
N GLU A 111 -22.41 -7.48 6.43
CA GLU A 111 -21.86 -8.29 5.36
C GLU A 111 -20.79 -7.54 4.56
N TRP A 112 -21.09 -6.34 4.07
CA TRP A 112 -20.14 -5.58 3.25
C TRP A 112 -18.94 -5.10 4.08
N GLN A 113 -19.14 -4.77 5.37
CA GLN A 113 -18.01 -4.43 6.25
C GLN A 113 -17.11 -5.63 6.49
N ALA A 114 -17.68 -6.84 6.63
CA ALA A 114 -16.91 -8.06 6.76
C ALA A 114 -16.14 -8.40 5.47
N GLN A 115 -16.74 -8.17 4.30
CA GLN A 115 -16.04 -8.31 3.02
C GLN A 115 -14.88 -7.30 2.91
N LEU A 116 -15.12 -6.04 3.26
CA LEU A 116 -14.11 -4.99 3.24
C LEU A 116 -12.96 -5.26 4.23
N ALA A 117 -13.27 -5.85 5.40
CA ALA A 117 -12.29 -6.22 6.41
C ALA A 117 -11.37 -7.39 5.98
N LYS A 118 -11.70 -8.13 4.91
CA LYS A 118 -10.79 -9.14 4.34
C LYS A 118 -9.59 -8.48 3.66
N ASP A 119 -9.80 -7.32 3.03
CA ASP A 119 -8.78 -6.64 2.22
C ASP A 119 -8.11 -5.45 2.93
N PHE A 120 -8.77 -4.88 3.92
CA PHE A 120 -8.31 -3.67 4.60
C PHE A 120 -8.42 -3.76 6.13
N GLN A 121 -7.55 -3.03 6.81
CA GLN A 121 -7.69 -2.79 8.25
C GLN A 121 -8.78 -1.75 8.50
N LEU A 122 -9.99 -2.22 8.73
CA LEU A 122 -11.16 -1.36 8.92
C LEU A 122 -11.11 -0.63 10.26
N ARG A 123 -11.25 0.70 10.24
CA ARG A 123 -11.40 1.51 11.47
C ARG A 123 -12.66 2.36 11.36
N ARG A 124 -13.51 2.28 12.39
CA ARG A 124 -14.79 2.98 12.44
C ARG A 124 -14.69 4.19 13.36
N TYR A 125 -15.30 5.28 12.93
CA TYR A 125 -15.35 6.53 13.64
C TYR A 125 -16.76 7.10 13.62
N LEU A 126 -17.15 7.68 14.75
CA LEU A 126 -18.28 8.59 14.84
C LEU A 126 -17.74 10.02 14.86
N PHE A 127 -18.42 10.94 14.20
CA PHE A 127 -18.09 12.35 14.31
C PHE A 127 -19.32 13.20 14.58
N ASP A 128 -19.14 14.17 15.46
CA ASP A 128 -20.05 15.26 15.74
C ASP A 128 -19.21 16.55 15.86
N SER A 129 -19.21 17.23 17.00
CA SER A 129 -18.16 18.15 17.44
C SER A 129 -16.77 17.53 17.57
N ARG A 130 -16.67 16.20 17.75
CA ARG A 130 -15.43 15.46 17.98
C ARG A 130 -15.39 14.18 17.17
N LEU A 131 -14.18 13.71 16.89
CA LEU A 131 -13.94 12.43 16.22
C LEU A 131 -13.65 11.32 17.22
N THR A 132 -14.55 10.34 17.34
CA THR A 132 -14.48 9.24 18.30
C THR A 132 -14.32 7.90 17.60
N ARG A 133 -13.33 7.09 18.00
CA ARG A 133 -13.17 5.72 17.47
C ARG A 133 -14.17 4.77 18.13
N VAL A 134 -14.79 3.90 17.33
CA VAL A 134 -15.70 2.87 17.82
C VAL A 134 -15.36 1.51 17.21
N GLU A 135 -15.70 0.43 17.92
CA GLU A 135 -15.57 -0.94 17.39
C GLU A 135 -16.73 -1.29 16.46
N THR A 136 -17.94 -0.83 16.81
CA THR A 136 -19.18 -1.01 16.05
C THR A 136 -19.98 0.30 16.01
N PHE A 137 -20.92 0.40 15.08
CA PHE A 137 -21.83 1.55 14.97
C PHE A 137 -23.04 1.45 15.91
N SER A 138 -23.01 0.53 16.88
CA SER A 138 -24.08 0.36 17.88
C SER A 138 -24.18 1.55 18.83
N LYS A 139 -23.13 2.37 18.94
CA LYS A 139 -23.07 3.59 19.74
C LYS A 139 -23.63 4.84 19.05
N LEU A 140 -24.22 4.72 17.86
CA LEU A 140 -24.91 5.85 17.21
C LEU A 140 -26.10 6.27 18.10
N ASP A 141 -26.03 7.45 18.67
CA ASP A 141 -27.07 8.04 19.52
C ASP A 141 -27.63 9.36 18.97
N PHE A 142 -26.95 9.98 18.00
CA PHE A 142 -27.35 11.23 17.34
C PHE A 142 -27.51 12.43 18.29
N GLU A 143 -26.87 12.40 19.46
CA GLU A 143 -26.93 13.49 20.43
C GLU A 143 -25.98 14.67 20.11
N GLY A 144 -25.15 14.51 19.09
CA GLY A 144 -24.18 15.52 18.65
C GLY A 144 -24.85 16.83 18.21
N ARG A 145 -24.45 17.96 18.81
CA ARG A 145 -25.05 19.27 18.49
C ARG A 145 -24.51 19.95 17.23
N SER A 146 -23.52 19.33 16.57
CA SER A 146 -22.81 19.89 15.42
C SER A 146 -22.32 18.76 14.52
N SER A 147 -22.24 19.02 13.22
CA SER A 147 -21.55 18.16 12.26
C SER A 147 -20.18 18.76 11.95
N GLY A 148 -19.16 18.29 12.65
CA GLY A 148 -17.78 18.78 12.58
C GLY A 148 -16.98 18.11 11.48
N LEU A 149 -17.45 18.22 10.23
CA LEU A 149 -16.87 17.52 9.08
C LEU A 149 -15.43 17.99 8.80
N HIS A 150 -15.14 19.29 8.88
CA HIS A 150 -13.80 19.82 8.66
C HIS A 150 -12.82 19.29 9.70
N SER A 151 -13.21 19.36 10.97
CA SER A 151 -12.42 18.90 12.11
C SER A 151 -12.20 17.38 12.07
N ALA A 152 -13.22 16.62 11.68
CA ALA A 152 -13.12 15.17 11.52
C ALA A 152 -12.12 14.78 10.43
N LEU A 153 -12.23 15.38 9.23
CA LEU A 153 -11.31 15.07 8.12
C LEU A 153 -9.89 15.54 8.40
N THR A 154 -9.71 16.72 9.02
CA THR A 154 -8.39 17.21 9.44
C THR A 154 -7.77 16.29 10.49
N GLY A 155 -8.55 15.87 11.49
CA GLY A 155 -8.08 14.91 12.50
C GLY A 155 -7.70 13.54 11.92
N ILE A 156 -8.41 13.07 10.89
CA ILE A 156 -8.02 11.86 10.15
C ILE A 156 -6.73 12.08 9.34
N LYS A 157 -6.62 13.19 8.62
CA LYS A 157 -5.41 13.53 7.84
C LYS A 157 -4.17 13.56 8.72
N GLU A 158 -4.27 14.17 9.91
CA GLU A 158 -3.16 14.25 10.86
C GLU A 158 -2.86 12.87 11.48
N ARG A 159 -3.87 12.16 11.95
CA ARG A 159 -3.70 10.85 12.61
C ARG A 159 -3.12 9.77 11.70
N PHE A 160 -3.46 9.82 10.42
CA PHE A 160 -3.01 8.84 9.41
C PHE A 160 -1.91 9.40 8.51
N ASN A 161 -1.28 10.52 8.87
CA ASN A 161 -0.13 11.03 8.16
C ASN A 161 1.01 9.99 8.17
N GLY A 162 1.54 9.66 6.99
CA GLY A 162 2.58 8.62 6.84
C GLY A 162 2.08 7.18 7.07
N GLN A 163 0.77 6.97 7.30
CA GLN A 163 0.17 5.64 7.36
C GLN A 163 -0.41 5.25 5.99
N PRO A 164 -0.42 3.95 5.64
CA PRO A 164 -0.99 3.47 4.39
C PRO A 164 -2.53 3.54 4.43
N LEU A 165 -3.11 4.70 4.15
CA LEU A 165 -4.56 4.90 4.08
C LEU A 165 -5.05 4.61 2.66
N ALA A 166 -5.86 3.56 2.49
CA ALA A 166 -6.45 3.20 1.19
C ALA A 166 -7.65 4.07 0.83
N GLY A 167 -8.45 4.48 1.82
CA GLY A 167 -9.66 5.23 1.57
C GLY A 167 -10.46 5.57 2.82
N VAL A 168 -11.41 6.49 2.65
CA VAL A 168 -12.35 6.95 3.66
C VAL A 168 -13.74 6.92 3.06
N LEU A 169 -14.68 6.24 3.71
CA LEU A 169 -16.11 6.27 3.39
C LEU A 169 -16.84 7.06 4.46
N LEU A 170 -17.48 8.14 4.04
CA LEU A 170 -18.16 9.11 4.89
C LEU A 170 -19.68 8.96 4.73
N PHE A 171 -20.38 8.84 5.86
CA PHE A 171 -21.84 8.83 5.94
C PHE A 171 -22.30 10.10 6.67
N SER A 172 -22.93 11.01 5.94
CA SER A 172 -23.44 12.29 6.46
C SER A 172 -24.57 12.79 5.56
N ASP A 173 -25.44 13.66 6.08
CA ASP A 173 -26.41 14.41 5.27
C ASP A 173 -25.78 15.61 4.53
N GLY A 174 -24.47 15.82 4.70
CA GLY A 174 -23.68 16.81 3.97
C GLY A 174 -23.72 18.21 4.58
N ASN A 175 -24.43 18.42 5.69
CA ASN A 175 -24.54 19.72 6.33
C ASN A 175 -23.44 19.92 7.40
N ALA A 176 -22.29 20.42 6.98
CA ALA A 176 -21.19 20.72 7.89
C ALA A 176 -21.38 22.07 8.63
N THR A 177 -21.09 22.07 9.92
CA THR A 177 -21.25 23.23 10.82
C THR A 177 -19.94 23.92 11.20
N ASP A 178 -18.81 23.38 10.76
CA ASP A 178 -17.46 23.82 11.11
C ASP A 178 -16.59 24.14 9.89
N LEU A 179 -17.22 24.34 8.73
CA LEU A 179 -16.49 24.77 7.55
C LEU A 179 -15.92 26.18 7.79
N PRO A 180 -14.65 26.43 7.45
CA PRO A 180 -14.13 27.79 7.46
C PRO A 180 -15.02 28.63 6.54
N GLY A 181 -15.46 29.80 7.06
CA GLY A 181 -16.17 30.77 6.25
C GLY A 181 -15.34 31.19 5.02
N PRO A 182 -15.98 31.76 4.00
CA PRO A 182 -15.26 32.33 2.86
C PRO A 182 -14.26 33.41 3.29
#